data_AF-D6U371-F1
#
_entry.id   AF-D6U371-F1
#
_cell.length_a   1.000
_cell.length_b   1.000
_cell.length_c   1.000
_cell.angle_alpha   90.00
_cell.angle_beta   90.00
_cell.angle_gamma   90.00
#
_symmetry.space_group_name_H-M   'P 1'
#
loop_
_entity.id
_entity.type
_entity.pdbx_description
1 polymer ?
#
loop_
_entity_poly.entity_id
_entity_poly.type
_entity_poly.pdbx_seq_one_letter_code
_entity_poly.pdbx_strand_id
1 'polypeptide(L)'
;MSKKDIFVIFPYLKTTNRVLLRGIVFRSSEDLEGLSLEQQKHLKTLFAMFFLRNNLRIKRMVYACVELEEHDNINQNLQQRLYEAQILINYRYASGDLVLHQEHASMYTLTTTKIPQSSIWPEDHPQIDHNVENMTPEDVSSNKYIDGYDGMLNGRSIFWVVPGNRTYPPVPHLSLNISQDLWFDIGVFAEAERNWAWVDFLKGYKRENTELENRLFTAMDWYNRGTVTDTNEPEMLLNLAVAFESLFSLESTDKVTARFEETVMTLLGSFPRLDSWLKQFYDARSSVVHKGMTQHYLFYTKDREKTRFPSGYGEKDTAELTYGSLTSSGRRIFRLCLTTMLSGAKMAEDDRLSSLFVHNQERLSKILRLLNQKTQLPEQRLHSIAEVVNDLHDHHPWSSEDRILSETLVAVGNSVIQTYLATKPQLSEQAETLVQEVLQQLQRKDISADEKLDFFERIAPTLSQGLSNPAANQPSQGKQYPLATVLYLLSYVASPHFLTRKWMRPQNGSQGPSS
;
A
#
# COMPACT_ATOMS: atom_id res chain seq x y z
N MET A 1 26.24 15.34 -7.15
CA MET A 1 25.40 16.54 -6.89
C MET A 1 24.91 16.46 -5.46
N SER A 2 24.71 17.58 -4.75
CA SER A 2 24.07 17.55 -3.42
C SER A 2 22.68 16.94 -3.56
N LYS A 3 22.34 15.95 -2.73
CA LYS A 3 20.96 15.47 -2.65
C LYS A 3 20.06 16.65 -2.26
N LYS A 4 18.86 16.70 -2.83
CA LYS A 4 17.89 17.76 -2.56
C LYS A 4 16.98 17.29 -1.43
N ASP A 5 16.84 18.09 -0.38
CA ASP A 5 15.98 17.76 0.74
C ASP A 5 14.54 18.24 0.50
N ILE A 6 13.59 17.40 0.93
CA ILE A 6 12.18 17.74 1.06
C ILE A 6 11.85 17.87 2.55
N PHE A 7 11.28 19.01 2.93
CA PHE A 7 10.72 19.25 4.24
C PHE A 7 9.21 19.10 4.20
N VAL A 8 8.66 18.17 4.96
CA VAL A 8 7.23 17.94 5.07
C VAL A 8 6.76 18.41 6.44
N ILE A 9 5.76 19.28 6.49
CA ILE A 9 5.28 19.89 7.73
C ILE A 9 3.75 19.74 7.82
N PHE A 10 3.30 19.26 8.98
CA PHE A 10 1.91 19.24 9.39
C PHE A 10 1.76 20.25 10.56
N PRO A 11 1.49 21.53 10.26
CA PRO A 11 1.54 22.58 11.25
C PRO A 11 0.40 22.50 12.28
N TYR A 12 -0.70 21.83 11.94
CA TYR A 12 -1.88 21.75 12.80
C TYR A 12 -1.96 20.46 13.62
N LEU A 13 -0.88 19.67 13.61
CA LEU A 13 -0.72 18.46 14.40
C LEU A 13 0.49 18.58 15.32
N LYS A 14 0.42 17.97 16.50
CA LYS A 14 1.57 17.73 17.37
C LYS A 14 1.83 16.24 17.58
N THR A 15 3.04 15.93 17.99
CA THR A 15 3.46 14.60 18.43
C THR A 15 4.47 14.75 19.56
N THR A 16 4.45 13.84 20.53
CA THR A 16 5.46 13.80 21.60
C THR A 16 6.68 12.97 21.22
N ASN A 17 6.50 11.93 20.40
CA ASN A 17 7.57 11.02 19.99
C ASN A 17 7.57 10.80 18.47
N ARG A 18 8.57 10.04 17.99
CA ARG A 18 8.70 9.68 16.58
C ARG A 18 7.63 8.66 16.19
N VAL A 19 7.06 8.84 15.01
CA VAL A 19 6.01 7.97 14.46
C VAL A 19 6.43 7.48 13.08
N LEU A 20 6.41 6.16 12.86
CA LEU A 20 6.68 5.58 11.55
C LEU A 20 5.36 5.33 10.81
N LEU A 21 5.17 5.98 9.66
CA LEU A 21 4.01 5.78 8.78
C LEU A 21 4.49 5.62 7.34
N ARG A 22 4.10 4.54 6.66
CA ARG A 22 4.48 4.21 5.27
C ARG A 22 6.00 4.28 5.02
N GLY A 23 6.78 3.86 6.01
CA GLY A 23 8.25 3.92 5.97
C GLY A 23 8.85 5.33 6.12
N ILE A 24 8.05 6.33 6.52
CA ILE A 24 8.48 7.72 6.73
C ILE A 24 8.40 8.02 8.23
N VAL A 25 9.48 8.59 8.77
CA VAL A 25 9.58 8.95 10.19
C VAL A 25 9.12 10.39 10.39
N PHE A 26 7.98 10.54 11.06
CA PHE A 26 7.43 11.81 11.50
C PHE A 26 7.91 12.14 12.91
N ARG A 27 8.24 13.41 13.16
CA ARG A 27 8.92 13.89 14.37
C ARG A 27 8.27 15.17 14.88
N SER A 28 8.47 15.46 16.16
CA SER A 28 8.06 16.74 16.77
C SER A 28 9.00 17.85 16.31
N SER A 29 8.49 19.05 16.06
CA SER A 29 9.31 20.25 15.80
C SER A 29 10.31 20.58 16.93
N GLU A 30 10.15 19.99 18.11
CA GLU A 30 11.09 20.07 19.24
C GLU A 30 12.25 19.05 19.13
N ASP A 31 12.11 17.97 18.35
CA ASP A 31 13.12 16.94 18.11
C ASP A 31 13.85 17.16 16.79
N LEU A 32 15.02 17.80 16.83
CA LEU A 32 15.91 18.02 15.67
C LEU A 32 17.14 17.09 15.65
N GLU A 33 17.19 16.11 16.56
CA GLU A 33 18.39 15.28 16.75
C GLU A 33 18.71 14.44 15.49
N GLY A 34 19.98 14.24 15.17
CA GLY A 34 20.38 13.41 14.03
C GLY A 34 20.16 14.02 12.63
N LEU A 35 19.67 15.27 12.54
CA LEU A 35 19.62 16.03 11.28
C LEU A 35 20.91 16.83 11.06
N SER A 36 21.24 17.12 9.80
CA SER A 36 22.36 18.00 9.45
C SER A 36 22.12 19.43 9.94
N LEU A 37 23.19 20.21 10.17
CA LEU A 37 23.06 21.61 10.59
C LEU A 37 22.28 22.46 9.59
N GLU A 38 22.39 22.14 8.31
CA GLU A 38 21.67 22.81 7.23
C GLU A 38 20.17 22.49 7.29
N GLN A 39 19.80 21.22 7.43
CA GLN A 39 18.40 20.79 7.62
C GLN A 39 17.78 21.45 8.86
N GLN A 40 18.52 21.50 9.98
CA GLN A 40 18.06 22.17 11.19
C GLN A 40 17.82 23.66 10.99
N LYS A 41 18.67 24.34 10.22
CA LYS A 41 18.51 25.76 9.89
C LYS A 41 17.23 25.97 9.07
N HIS A 42 17.04 25.18 8.00
CA HIS A 42 15.83 25.26 7.17
C HIS A 42 14.56 25.00 7.98
N LEU A 43 14.51 23.94 8.78
CA LEU A 43 13.36 23.62 9.62
C LEU A 43 13.04 24.72 10.63
N LYS A 44 14.05 25.29 11.31
CA LYS A 44 13.84 26.43 12.24
C LYS A 44 13.24 27.64 11.53
N THR A 45 13.72 27.94 10.32
CA THR A 45 13.12 28.99 9.48
C THR A 45 11.68 28.67 9.14
N LEU A 46 11.40 27.44 8.66
CA LEU A 46 10.06 27.03 8.26
C LEU A 46 9.06 27.04 9.43
N PHE A 47 9.45 26.53 10.61
CA PHE A 47 8.61 26.53 11.81
C PHE A 47 8.28 27.93 12.32
N ALA A 48 9.06 28.95 11.96
CA ALA A 48 8.76 30.34 12.31
C ALA A 48 7.63 30.94 11.46
N MET A 49 7.28 30.32 10.33
CA MET A 49 6.36 30.88 9.34
C MET A 49 4.90 30.49 9.53
N PHE A 50 4.56 29.50 10.37
CA PHE A 50 3.16 29.04 10.49
C PHE A 50 2.38 29.72 11.62
N PHE A 51 1.22 30.26 11.25
CA PHE A 51 0.33 31.01 12.13
C PHE A 51 -1.12 30.54 11.99
N LEU A 52 -1.91 30.70 13.05
CA LEU A 52 -3.37 30.69 12.99
C LEU A 52 -3.90 32.12 12.75
N ARG A 53 -5.22 32.26 12.77
CA ARG A 53 -5.90 33.55 12.78
C ARG A 53 -5.33 34.49 13.85
N ASN A 54 -5.33 35.79 13.56
CA ASN A 54 -4.87 36.85 14.46
C ASN A 54 -3.36 36.78 14.79
N ASN A 55 -2.53 36.26 13.88
CA ASN A 55 -1.08 36.14 14.05
C ASN A 55 -0.66 35.27 15.26
N LEU A 56 -1.48 34.28 15.63
CA LEU A 56 -1.12 33.34 16.69
C LEU A 56 -0.11 32.33 16.15
N ARG A 57 1.14 32.45 16.56
CA ARG A 57 2.22 31.56 16.13
C ARG A 57 2.05 30.15 16.66
N ILE A 58 2.22 29.17 15.78
CA ILE A 58 2.20 27.76 16.13
C ILE A 58 3.61 27.35 16.58
N LYS A 59 3.75 26.76 17.77
CA LYS A 59 5.05 26.36 18.35
C LYS A 59 5.38 24.88 18.19
N ARG A 60 4.36 24.03 18.09
CA ARG A 60 4.48 22.59 18.05
C ARG A 60 3.85 22.09 16.77
N MET A 61 4.64 21.39 15.97
CA MET A 61 4.24 20.87 14.67
C MET A 61 4.79 19.45 14.52
N VAL A 62 4.21 18.69 13.60
CA VAL A 62 4.81 17.44 13.12
C VAL A 62 5.57 17.72 11.84
N TYR A 63 6.76 17.13 11.68
CA TYR A 63 7.53 17.23 10.45
C TYR A 63 8.16 15.89 10.05
N ALA A 64 8.52 15.77 8.78
CA ALA A 64 9.44 14.76 8.26
C ALA A 64 10.46 15.42 7.32
N CYS A 65 11.68 14.88 7.30
CA CYS A 65 12.72 15.29 6.37
C CYS A 65 13.05 14.09 5.49
N VAL A 66 12.97 14.25 4.17
CA VAL A 66 13.25 13.17 3.23
C VAL A 66 14.19 13.63 2.14
N GLU A 67 15.21 12.81 1.87
CA GLU A 67 16.17 13.06 0.80
C GLU A 67 15.60 12.58 -0.54
N LEU A 68 15.69 13.42 -1.57
CA LEU A 68 15.42 13.00 -2.94
C LEU A 68 16.58 12.17 -3.49
N GLU A 69 16.23 11.12 -4.22
CA GLU A 69 17.19 10.29 -4.95
C GLU A 69 17.35 10.79 -6.39
N GLU A 70 18.42 10.35 -7.06
CA GLU A 70 18.66 10.73 -8.47
C GLU A 70 17.63 10.10 -9.43
N HIS A 71 16.94 9.04 -9.01
CA HIS A 71 15.99 8.30 -9.83
C HIS A 71 14.55 8.81 -9.65
N ASP A 72 13.96 9.34 -10.72
CA ASP A 72 12.60 9.91 -10.70
C ASP A 72 11.52 8.94 -10.19
N ASN A 73 11.62 7.66 -10.53
CA ASN A 73 10.67 6.64 -10.08
C ASN A 73 10.65 6.47 -8.55
N ILE A 74 11.81 6.61 -7.90
CA ILE A 74 11.91 6.50 -6.43
C ILE A 74 11.27 7.72 -5.78
N ASN A 75 11.47 8.90 -6.37
CA ASN A 75 10.88 10.14 -5.90
C ASN A 75 9.34 10.15 -6.08
N GLN A 76 8.82 9.60 -7.18
CA GLN A 76 7.38 9.41 -7.38
C GLN A 76 6.77 8.48 -6.33
N ASN A 77 7.43 7.35 -6.04
CA ASN A 77 7.00 6.44 -4.99
C ASN A 77 7.01 7.12 -3.61
N LEU A 78 8.05 7.91 -3.32
CA LEU A 78 8.12 8.68 -2.08
C LEU A 78 6.96 9.68 -1.95
N GLN A 79 6.67 10.43 -3.00
CA GLN A 79 5.53 11.36 -3.01
C GLN A 79 4.22 10.62 -2.77
N GLN A 80 4.02 9.48 -3.42
CA GLN A 80 2.85 8.64 -3.19
C GLN A 80 2.74 8.20 -1.73
N ARG A 81 3.84 7.73 -1.11
CA ARG A 81 3.86 7.35 0.32
C ARG A 81 3.58 8.52 1.26
N LEU A 82 4.01 9.74 0.91
CA LEU A 82 3.67 10.95 1.67
C LEU A 82 2.17 11.23 1.63
N TYR A 83 1.53 11.12 0.46
CA TYR A 83 0.08 11.29 0.34
C TYR A 83 -0.69 10.19 1.08
N GLU A 84 -0.24 8.94 0.98
CA GLU A 84 -0.81 7.83 1.74
C GLU A 84 -0.74 8.08 3.25
N ALA A 85 0.43 8.53 3.75
CA ALA A 85 0.60 8.88 5.15
C ALA A 85 -0.36 10.02 5.57
N GLN A 86 -0.51 11.07 4.75
CA GLN A 86 -1.47 12.13 4.99
C GLN A 86 -2.92 11.60 5.06
N ILE A 87 -3.31 10.75 4.12
CA ILE A 87 -4.66 10.15 4.08
C ILE A 87 -4.92 9.35 5.35
N LEU A 88 -3.94 8.57 5.80
CA LEU A 88 -4.04 7.75 7.02
C LEU A 88 -4.16 8.61 8.29
N ILE A 89 -3.34 9.64 8.41
CA ILE A 89 -3.39 10.60 9.52
C ILE A 89 -4.77 11.24 9.58
N ASN A 90 -5.25 11.74 8.44
CA ASN A 90 -6.56 12.37 8.35
C ASN A 90 -7.69 11.40 8.70
N TYR A 91 -7.68 10.20 8.10
CA TYR A 91 -8.67 9.16 8.37
C TYR A 91 -8.73 8.78 9.86
N ARG A 92 -7.57 8.67 10.51
CA ARG A 92 -7.47 8.34 11.93
C ARG A 92 -8.14 9.38 12.82
N TYR A 93 -8.04 10.65 12.48
CA TYR A 93 -8.66 11.73 13.25
C TYR A 93 -10.12 11.99 12.88
N ALA A 94 -10.48 11.80 11.61
CA ALA A 94 -11.86 11.85 11.15
C ALA A 94 -12.72 10.67 11.67
N SER A 95 -12.10 9.64 12.23
CA SER A 95 -12.76 8.44 12.76
C SER A 95 -12.92 8.40 14.29
N GLY A 96 -12.34 9.33 15.05
CA GLY A 96 -12.37 9.33 16.51
C GLY A 96 -13.51 10.13 17.15
N ASP A 97 -13.53 10.15 18.48
CA ASP A 97 -14.36 11.06 19.29
C ASP A 97 -13.84 12.50 19.25
N LEU A 98 -12.54 12.66 18.98
CA LEU A 98 -11.90 13.93 18.64
C LEU A 98 -12.14 14.19 17.15
N VAL A 99 -13.27 14.81 16.80
CA VAL A 99 -13.58 15.16 15.41
C VAL A 99 -12.63 16.26 14.96
N LEU A 100 -11.50 15.89 14.34
CA LEU A 100 -10.70 16.81 13.56
C LEU A 100 -11.22 16.81 12.13
N HIS A 101 -11.25 18.00 11.55
CA HIS A 101 -11.51 18.18 10.14
C HIS A 101 -10.26 17.90 9.31
N GLN A 102 -10.46 17.61 8.02
CA GLN A 102 -9.39 17.34 7.07
C GLN A 102 -8.27 18.39 7.09
N GLU A 103 -8.58 19.65 7.32
CA GLU A 103 -7.63 20.75 7.35
C GLU A 103 -6.59 20.62 8.47
N HIS A 104 -6.89 19.90 9.56
CA HIS A 104 -5.91 19.63 10.62
C HIS A 104 -4.77 18.74 10.11
N ALA A 105 -5.04 17.87 9.13
CA ALA A 105 -4.05 17.03 8.48
C ALA A 105 -3.45 17.70 7.23
N SER A 106 -3.50 19.04 7.12
CA SER A 106 -2.87 19.76 6.00
C SER A 106 -1.36 19.53 5.99
N MET A 107 -0.87 19.07 4.85
CA MET A 107 0.53 18.73 4.60
C MET A 107 1.16 19.79 3.70
N TYR A 108 2.25 20.39 4.18
CA TYR A 108 3.06 21.34 3.43
C TYR A 108 4.37 20.65 3.04
N THR A 109 4.59 20.45 1.75
CA THR A 109 5.82 19.88 1.21
C THR A 109 6.66 21.02 0.64
N LEU A 110 7.84 21.27 1.18
CA LEU A 110 8.70 22.40 0.82
C LEU A 110 10.07 21.93 0.37
N THR A 111 10.57 22.51 -0.72
CA THR A 111 11.93 22.27 -1.21
C THR A 111 12.67 23.58 -1.42
N THR A 112 13.95 23.63 -1.09
CA THR A 112 14.76 24.85 -1.28
C THR A 112 14.87 25.19 -2.75
N THR A 113 14.63 26.46 -3.09
CA THR A 113 14.74 26.98 -4.46
C THR A 113 15.09 28.46 -4.47
N LYS A 114 15.43 28.97 -5.65
CA LYS A 114 15.55 30.39 -5.93
C LYS A 114 14.23 30.92 -6.47
N ILE A 115 13.59 31.83 -5.75
CA ILE A 115 12.27 32.39 -6.09
C ILE A 115 12.46 33.77 -6.73
N PRO A 116 11.78 34.09 -7.85
CA PRO A 116 11.79 35.44 -8.42
C PRO A 116 11.26 36.48 -7.42
N GLN A 117 11.94 37.62 -7.30
CA GLN A 117 11.53 38.70 -6.39
C GLN A 117 10.09 39.17 -6.66
N SER A 118 9.70 39.24 -7.93
CA SER A 118 8.35 39.64 -8.37
C SER A 118 7.24 38.69 -7.91
N SER A 119 7.55 37.45 -7.54
CA SER A 119 6.58 36.51 -6.98
C SER A 119 6.26 36.79 -5.51
N ILE A 120 7.11 37.53 -4.81
CA ILE A 120 6.92 37.93 -3.40
C ILE A 120 6.43 39.37 -3.31
N TRP A 121 7.03 40.28 -4.09
CA TRP A 121 6.68 41.69 -4.18
C TRP A 121 6.27 42.04 -5.61
N PRO A 122 4.99 41.85 -5.99
CA PRO A 122 4.51 42.28 -7.30
C PRO A 122 4.61 43.81 -7.44
N GLU A 123 5.37 44.27 -8.42
CA GLU A 123 5.66 45.69 -8.67
C GLU A 123 4.40 46.51 -9.04
N ASP A 124 3.34 45.83 -9.49
CA ASP A 124 2.13 46.45 -10.07
C ASP A 124 1.05 46.83 -9.04
N HIS A 125 1.27 46.60 -7.73
CA HIS A 125 0.26 46.83 -6.69
C HIS A 125 0.76 47.71 -5.53
N PRO A 126 0.86 49.05 -5.72
CA PRO A 126 1.40 49.98 -4.72
C PRO A 126 0.55 50.14 -3.44
N GLN A 127 -0.60 49.46 -3.33
CA GLN A 127 -1.51 49.51 -2.19
C GLN A 127 -1.40 48.30 -1.26
N ILE A 128 -0.55 47.31 -1.57
CA ILE A 128 -0.38 46.12 -0.74
C ILE A 128 0.81 46.33 0.18
N ASP A 129 0.56 46.30 1.50
CA ASP A 129 1.60 46.30 2.51
C ASP A 129 2.29 44.93 2.54
N HIS A 130 3.38 44.80 1.78
CA HIS A 130 4.14 43.57 1.64
C HIS A 130 5.13 43.37 2.79
N ASN A 131 4.61 43.25 4.01
CA ASN A 131 5.45 42.98 5.18
C ASN A 131 5.88 41.50 5.19
N VAL A 132 7.10 41.26 4.69
CA VAL A 132 7.88 40.06 5.01
C VAL A 132 8.70 40.36 6.26
N GLU A 133 8.53 39.58 7.32
CA GLU A 133 9.25 39.86 8.57
C GLU A 133 10.76 39.79 8.36
N ASN A 134 11.47 40.86 8.70
CA ASN A 134 12.94 40.97 8.63
C ASN A 134 13.53 40.91 7.20
N MET A 135 12.75 41.20 6.15
CA MET A 135 13.26 41.44 4.80
C MET A 135 12.55 42.62 4.15
N THR A 136 13.33 43.54 3.58
CA THR A 136 12.82 44.63 2.74
C THR A 136 13.15 44.39 1.27
N PRO A 137 12.40 44.97 0.32
CA PRO A 137 12.73 44.91 -1.10
C PRO A 137 14.14 45.46 -1.42
N GLU A 138 14.63 46.39 -0.60
CA GLU A 138 15.92 47.05 -0.73
C GLU A 138 17.10 46.12 -0.38
N ASP A 139 16.89 45.20 0.58
CA ASP A 139 17.86 44.16 0.97
C ASP A 139 18.18 43.19 -0.18
N VAL A 140 17.33 43.14 -1.21
CA VAL A 140 17.39 42.19 -2.33
C VAL A 140 17.91 42.83 -3.63
N SER A 141 18.10 44.15 -3.66
CA SER A 141 18.28 45.02 -4.84
C SER A 141 19.38 44.66 -5.88
N SER A 142 20.20 43.64 -5.65
CA SER A 142 21.20 43.14 -6.62
C SER A 142 20.82 41.83 -7.31
N ASN A 143 19.89 41.02 -6.77
CA ASN A 143 19.54 39.71 -7.31
C ASN A 143 18.05 39.63 -7.65
N LYS A 144 17.72 39.33 -8.91
CA LYS A 144 16.33 39.05 -9.35
C LYS A 144 15.69 37.83 -8.64
N TYR A 145 16.49 37.06 -7.91
CA TYR A 145 16.10 35.82 -7.26
C TYR A 145 16.52 35.79 -5.79
N ILE A 146 15.64 35.28 -4.94
CA ILE A 146 15.79 35.20 -3.49
C ILE A 146 15.84 33.72 -3.09
N ASP A 147 16.63 33.39 -2.06
CA ASP A 147 16.56 32.08 -1.43
C ASP A 147 15.23 31.89 -0.72
N GLY A 148 14.50 30.83 -1.08
CA GLY A 148 13.30 30.43 -0.37
C GLY A 148 12.90 29.01 -0.69
N TYR A 149 11.59 28.77 -0.70
CA TYR A 149 11.03 27.44 -0.81
C TYR A 149 9.91 27.36 -1.86
N ASP A 150 10.01 26.36 -2.71
CA ASP A 150 8.92 25.88 -3.54
C ASP A 150 8.05 24.96 -2.70
N GLY A 151 6.78 25.31 -2.55
CA GLY A 151 5.83 24.70 -1.65
C GLY A 151 4.67 24.04 -2.39
N MET A 152 4.22 22.90 -1.88
CA MET A 152 3.01 22.22 -2.34
C MET A 152 2.13 21.91 -1.13
N LEU A 153 0.91 22.43 -1.12
CA LEU A 153 -0.11 22.17 -0.10
C LEU A 153 -0.98 20.99 -0.56
N ASN A 154 -1.02 19.93 0.27
CA ASN A 154 -1.81 18.71 0.06
C ASN A 154 -1.63 18.08 -1.33
N GLY A 155 -0.47 18.31 -1.96
CA GLY A 155 -0.16 17.82 -3.30
C GLY A 155 -0.87 18.49 -4.46
N ARG A 156 -1.56 19.61 -4.22
CA ARG A 156 -2.44 20.24 -5.20
C ARG A 156 -2.09 21.70 -5.46
N SER A 157 -1.93 22.48 -4.40
CA SER A 157 -1.75 23.93 -4.53
C SER A 157 -0.28 24.28 -4.41
N ILE A 158 0.29 24.82 -5.49
CA ILE A 158 1.66 25.29 -5.54
C ILE A 158 1.71 26.69 -4.93
N PHE A 159 2.74 26.97 -4.13
CA PHE A 159 2.98 28.28 -3.55
C PHE A 159 4.48 28.49 -3.32
N TRP A 160 4.89 29.75 -3.14
CA TRP A 160 6.27 30.10 -2.83
C TRP A 160 6.34 30.85 -1.50
N VAL A 161 7.36 30.58 -0.71
CA VAL A 161 7.63 31.30 0.54
C VAL A 161 9.11 31.62 0.68
N VAL A 162 9.39 32.81 1.20
CA VAL A 162 10.72 33.22 1.63
C VAL A 162 10.77 33.31 3.16
N PRO A 163 11.97 33.26 3.77
CA PRO A 163 12.12 33.48 5.20
C PRO A 163 11.40 34.77 5.65
N GLY A 164 10.59 34.68 6.71
CA GLY A 164 9.82 35.82 7.22
C GLY A 164 8.37 35.90 6.71
N ASN A 165 7.99 35.09 5.72
CA ASN A 165 6.59 34.98 5.32
C ASN A 165 5.73 34.39 6.44
N ARG A 166 4.47 34.83 6.51
CA ARG A 166 3.45 34.21 7.36
C ARG A 166 2.55 33.31 6.52
N THR A 167 2.47 32.05 6.89
CA THR A 167 1.64 31.00 6.30
C THR A 167 0.47 30.70 7.21
N TYR A 168 -0.74 30.83 6.67
CA TYR A 168 -2.01 30.64 7.39
C TYR A 168 -2.69 29.34 6.97
N PRO A 169 -3.62 28.81 7.80
CA PRO A 169 -4.43 27.65 7.44
C PRO A 169 -5.30 27.89 6.21
N PRO A 170 -5.67 26.81 5.50
CA PRO A 170 -6.59 26.90 4.37
C PRO A 170 -7.98 27.43 4.78
N VAL A 171 -8.38 27.23 6.04
CA VAL A 171 -9.62 27.77 6.60
C VAL A 171 -9.32 28.78 7.72
N PRO A 172 -9.87 30.02 7.68
CA PRO A 172 -9.51 31.07 8.64
C PRO A 172 -9.89 30.81 10.10
N HIS A 173 -10.81 29.89 10.36
CA HIS A 173 -11.32 29.58 11.70
C HIS A 173 -10.73 28.28 12.26
N LEU A 174 -9.70 27.70 11.62
CA LEU A 174 -9.02 26.51 12.13
C LEU A 174 -8.47 26.77 13.54
N SER A 175 -8.72 25.84 14.44
CA SER A 175 -8.18 25.84 15.80
C SER A 175 -7.28 24.63 16.00
N LEU A 176 -6.41 24.67 17.01
CA LEU A 176 -5.58 23.53 17.36
C LEU A 176 -6.27 22.70 18.43
N ASN A 177 -6.27 21.38 18.26
CA ASN A 177 -6.75 20.46 19.28
C ASN A 177 -5.64 20.22 20.32
N ILE A 178 -5.87 20.68 21.55
CA ILE A 178 -4.90 20.59 22.65
C ILE A 178 -4.66 19.13 23.07
N SER A 179 -5.62 18.24 22.90
CA SER A 179 -5.51 16.82 23.30
C SER A 179 -4.84 15.92 22.26
N GLN A 180 -4.82 16.33 20.99
CA GLN A 180 -4.31 15.55 19.87
C GLN A 180 -2.81 15.28 20.00
N ASP A 181 -2.36 14.03 19.90
CA ASP A 181 -0.94 13.69 19.83
C ASP A 181 -0.73 12.48 18.92
N LEU A 182 -0.08 12.69 17.79
CA LEU A 182 0.01 11.67 16.73
C LEU A 182 0.63 10.36 17.22
N TRP A 183 1.68 10.40 18.03
CA TRP A 183 2.32 9.19 18.55
C TRP A 183 1.39 8.46 19.51
N PHE A 184 0.81 9.19 20.47
CA PHE A 184 -0.09 8.60 21.45
C PHE A 184 -1.34 8.02 20.78
N ASP A 185 -1.96 8.77 19.86
CA ASP A 185 -3.21 8.41 19.20
C ASP A 185 -3.07 7.19 18.28
N ILE A 186 -1.90 7.04 17.65
CA ILE A 186 -1.53 5.85 16.88
C ILE A 186 -1.17 4.69 17.81
N GLY A 187 -0.45 4.95 18.91
CA GLY A 187 -0.10 3.94 19.91
C GLY A 187 -1.33 3.28 20.52
N VAL A 188 -2.25 4.08 21.08
CA VAL A 188 -3.53 3.60 21.65
C VAL A 188 -4.35 2.85 20.61
N PHE A 189 -4.33 3.32 19.35
CA PHE A 189 -5.02 2.62 18.27
C PHE A 189 -4.37 1.27 17.94
N ALA A 190 -3.04 1.19 17.94
CA ALA A 190 -2.28 -0.02 17.67
C ALA A 190 -2.37 -1.07 18.80
N GLU A 191 -2.60 -0.64 20.04
CA GLU A 191 -2.75 -1.53 21.20
C GLU A 191 -4.05 -2.34 21.18
N ALA A 192 -5.07 -1.88 20.46
CA ALA A 192 -6.34 -2.62 20.36
C ALA A 192 -6.17 -3.86 19.48
N GLU A 193 -6.40 -5.05 20.03
CA GLU A 193 -6.22 -6.35 19.33
C GLU A 193 -6.92 -6.39 17.96
N ARG A 194 -8.11 -5.81 17.84
CA ARG A 194 -8.88 -5.74 16.58
C ARG A 194 -8.21 -4.94 15.45
N ASN A 195 -7.16 -4.19 15.74
CA ASN A 195 -6.48 -3.29 14.82
C ASN A 195 -5.12 -3.85 14.33
N TRP A 196 -4.81 -5.12 14.58
CA TRP A 196 -3.53 -5.72 14.18
C TRP A 196 -3.21 -5.49 12.68
N ALA A 197 -4.17 -5.74 11.78
CA ALA A 197 -3.98 -5.54 10.34
C ALA A 197 -3.75 -4.08 9.96
N TRP A 198 -4.32 -3.15 10.74
CA TRP A 198 -4.04 -1.73 10.59
C TRP A 198 -2.62 -1.37 10.99
N VAL A 199 -2.06 -2.00 12.03
CA VAL A 199 -0.67 -1.73 12.45
C VAL A 199 0.30 -2.06 11.32
N ASP A 200 0.09 -3.18 10.65
CA ASP A 200 0.88 -3.57 9.50
C ASP A 200 0.65 -2.63 8.31
N PHE A 201 -0.60 -2.27 8.02
CA PHE A 201 -0.93 -1.34 6.94
C PHE A 201 -0.33 0.07 7.14
N LEU A 202 -0.34 0.58 8.37
CA LEU A 202 0.26 1.86 8.75
C LEU A 202 1.78 1.86 8.58
N LYS A 203 2.45 0.76 8.95
CA LYS A 203 3.92 0.63 8.89
C LYS A 203 4.43 0.21 7.51
N GLY A 204 3.63 -0.54 6.76
CA GLY A 204 3.98 -1.12 5.46
C GLY A 204 4.43 -0.05 4.48
N TYR A 205 5.60 -0.23 3.86
CA TYR A 205 6.13 0.66 2.83
C TYR A 205 6.11 0.03 1.44
N LYS A 206 5.96 -1.30 1.37
CA LYS A 206 5.76 -2.04 0.13
C LYS A 206 4.27 -2.25 -0.07
N ARG A 207 3.82 -2.06 -1.31
CA ARG A 207 2.47 -2.42 -1.73
C ARG A 207 2.44 -3.89 -2.06
N GLU A 208 1.83 -4.71 -1.20
CA GLU A 208 1.74 -6.16 -1.41
C GLU A 208 0.59 -6.49 -2.35
N ASN A 209 -0.56 -5.83 -2.14
CA ASN A 209 -1.73 -5.91 -3.00
C ASN A 209 -2.07 -4.52 -3.55
N THR A 210 -1.45 -4.18 -4.68
CA THR A 210 -1.55 -2.81 -5.26
C THR A 210 -2.99 -2.43 -5.59
N GLU A 211 -3.83 -3.38 -6.03
CA GLU A 211 -5.24 -3.10 -6.37
C GLU A 211 -6.06 -2.80 -5.10
N LEU A 212 -5.97 -3.66 -4.09
CA LEU A 212 -6.68 -3.45 -2.83
C LEU A 212 -6.20 -2.16 -2.15
N GLU A 213 -4.90 -1.93 -2.04
CA GLU A 213 -4.37 -0.73 -1.40
C GLU A 213 -4.84 0.54 -2.13
N ASN A 214 -4.78 0.57 -3.46
CA ASN A 214 -5.31 1.70 -4.24
C ASN A 214 -6.78 1.95 -3.93
N ARG A 215 -7.57 0.88 -3.82
CA ARG A 215 -8.99 0.95 -3.48
C ARG A 215 -9.21 1.52 -2.08
N LEU A 216 -8.47 1.02 -1.07
CA LEU A 216 -8.55 1.49 0.31
C LEU A 216 -8.16 2.97 0.41
N PHE A 217 -7.05 3.39 -0.22
CA PHE A 217 -6.62 4.79 -0.19
C PHE A 217 -7.58 5.72 -0.91
N THR A 218 -8.14 5.31 -2.05
CA THR A 218 -9.15 6.09 -2.77
C THR A 218 -10.40 6.27 -1.93
N ALA A 219 -10.89 5.20 -1.32
CA ALA A 219 -12.05 5.24 -0.44
C ALA A 219 -11.81 6.13 0.79
N MET A 220 -10.63 6.02 1.42
CA MET A 220 -10.26 6.89 2.54
C MET A 220 -10.12 8.36 2.14
N ASP A 221 -9.60 8.67 0.96
CA ASP A 221 -9.53 10.06 0.47
C ASP A 221 -10.93 10.66 0.31
N TRP A 222 -11.88 9.92 -0.28
CA TRP A 222 -13.28 10.35 -0.37
C TRP A 222 -13.94 10.48 1.00
N TYR A 223 -13.70 9.55 1.90
CA TYR A 223 -14.18 9.62 3.28
C TYR A 223 -13.68 10.90 3.97
N ASN A 224 -12.39 11.22 3.81
CA ASN A 224 -11.74 12.38 4.38
C ASN A 224 -12.31 13.70 3.83
N ARG A 225 -12.59 13.78 2.53
CA ARG A 225 -13.27 14.94 1.91
C ARG A 225 -14.63 15.22 2.53
N GLY A 226 -15.32 14.18 2.99
CA GLY A 226 -16.57 14.31 3.73
C GLY A 226 -16.43 14.90 5.13
N THR A 227 -15.22 15.25 5.60
CA THR A 227 -14.93 15.74 6.96
C THR A 227 -14.35 17.16 7.01
N VAL A 228 -14.25 17.82 5.86
CA VAL A 228 -13.86 19.23 5.71
C VAL A 228 -14.77 20.14 6.54
N THR A 229 -14.23 21.25 7.06
CA THR A 229 -14.93 22.07 8.07
C THR A 229 -16.15 22.81 7.50
N ASP A 230 -16.04 23.29 6.26
CA ASP A 230 -17.08 24.08 5.59
C ASP A 230 -17.98 23.27 4.64
N THR A 231 -18.03 21.94 4.80
CA THR A 231 -18.83 21.07 3.92
C THR A 231 -20.28 20.98 4.37
N ASN A 232 -21.21 21.11 3.42
CA ASN A 232 -22.64 20.95 3.68
C ASN A 232 -23.07 19.46 3.75
N GLU A 233 -24.20 19.17 4.39
CA GLU A 233 -24.70 17.79 4.52
C GLU A 233 -24.85 17.03 3.18
N PRO A 234 -25.38 17.61 2.09
CA PRO A 234 -25.44 16.90 0.80
C PRO A 234 -24.07 16.45 0.28
N GLU A 235 -23.06 17.31 0.38
CA GLU A 235 -21.69 17.00 -0.06
C GLU A 235 -21.04 15.96 0.87
N MET A 236 -21.24 16.05 2.19
CA MET A 236 -20.77 15.02 3.13
C MET A 236 -21.38 13.65 2.81
N LEU A 237 -22.69 13.61 2.52
CA LEU A 237 -23.39 12.38 2.15
C LEU A 237 -22.86 11.80 0.84
N LEU A 238 -22.66 12.66 -0.17
CA LEU A 238 -22.14 12.25 -1.46
C LEU A 238 -20.70 11.73 -1.35
N ASN A 239 -19.81 12.46 -0.68
CA ASN A 239 -18.42 12.04 -0.47
C ASN A 239 -18.34 10.69 0.27
N LEU A 240 -19.19 10.48 1.28
CA LEU A 240 -19.26 9.20 1.99
C LEU A 240 -19.80 8.07 1.11
N ALA A 241 -20.79 8.35 0.25
CA ALA A 241 -21.29 7.36 -0.69
C ALA A 241 -20.24 6.97 -1.73
N VAL A 242 -19.52 7.95 -2.28
CA VAL A 242 -18.40 7.68 -3.21
C VAL A 242 -17.30 6.90 -2.49
N ALA A 243 -17.04 7.17 -1.20
CA ALA A 243 -16.11 6.36 -0.41
C ALA A 243 -16.52 4.88 -0.36
N PHE A 244 -17.80 4.58 -0.12
CA PHE A 244 -18.33 3.21 -0.18
C PHE A 244 -18.25 2.60 -1.58
N GLU A 245 -18.63 3.36 -2.61
CA GLU A 245 -18.60 2.91 -4.00
C GLU A 245 -17.18 2.57 -4.44
N SER A 246 -16.19 3.40 -4.10
CA SER A 246 -14.78 3.12 -4.32
C SER A 246 -14.30 1.93 -3.48
N LEU A 247 -14.66 1.84 -2.20
CA LEU A 247 -14.28 0.72 -1.32
C LEU A 247 -14.74 -0.64 -1.86
N PHE A 248 -15.96 -0.69 -2.41
CA PHE A 248 -16.58 -1.91 -2.92
C PHE A 248 -16.45 -2.08 -4.45
N SER A 249 -15.77 -1.16 -5.14
CA SER A 249 -15.61 -1.17 -6.60
C SER A 249 -16.95 -1.22 -7.37
N LEU A 250 -17.93 -0.42 -6.95
CA LEU A 250 -19.29 -0.44 -7.52
C LEU A 250 -19.46 0.41 -8.80
N GLU A 251 -18.46 1.23 -9.13
CA GLU A 251 -18.50 2.24 -10.21
C GLU A 251 -18.84 1.67 -11.60
N SER A 252 -18.51 0.40 -11.84
CA SER A 252 -18.67 -0.28 -13.14
C SER A 252 -19.90 -1.18 -13.23
N THR A 253 -20.81 -1.12 -12.25
CA THR A 253 -21.84 -2.14 -12.06
C THR A 253 -23.25 -1.65 -12.32
N ASP A 254 -24.03 -2.43 -13.08
CA ASP A 254 -25.48 -2.28 -13.11
C ASP A 254 -26.04 -2.62 -11.72
N LYS A 255 -26.95 -1.78 -11.20
CA LYS A 255 -27.60 -1.92 -9.88
C LYS A 255 -26.69 -1.66 -8.67
N VAL A 256 -25.96 -0.54 -8.68
CA VAL A 256 -25.11 -0.05 -7.57
C VAL A 256 -25.77 -0.21 -6.20
N THR A 257 -27.03 0.21 -6.02
CA THR A 257 -27.75 0.14 -4.73
C THR A 257 -27.87 -1.29 -4.19
N ALA A 258 -28.29 -2.25 -5.02
CA ALA A 258 -28.48 -3.63 -4.58
C ALA A 258 -27.14 -4.27 -4.19
N ARG A 259 -26.08 -4.01 -4.97
CA ARG A 259 -24.73 -4.51 -4.67
C ARG A 259 -24.14 -3.87 -3.42
N PHE A 260 -24.40 -2.59 -3.18
CA PHE A 260 -24.01 -1.93 -1.94
C PHE A 260 -24.68 -2.60 -0.73
N GLU A 261 -26.00 -2.80 -0.78
CA GLU A 261 -26.74 -3.45 0.31
C GLU A 261 -26.20 -4.85 0.58
N GLU A 262 -26.03 -5.66 -0.47
CA GLU A 262 -25.48 -7.01 -0.37
C GLU A 262 -24.08 -7.00 0.24
N THR A 263 -23.18 -6.16 -0.26
CA THR A 263 -21.77 -6.13 0.18
C THR A 263 -21.66 -5.74 1.65
N VAL A 264 -22.39 -4.72 2.10
CA VAL A 264 -22.37 -4.33 3.53
C VAL A 264 -22.92 -5.45 4.41
N MET A 265 -24.01 -6.09 3.99
CA MET A 265 -24.61 -7.20 4.73
C MET A 265 -23.72 -8.44 4.74
N THR A 266 -22.92 -8.69 3.69
CA THR A 266 -21.92 -9.76 3.68
C THR A 266 -20.77 -9.47 4.64
N LEU A 267 -20.27 -8.23 4.66
CA LEU A 267 -19.11 -7.86 5.49
C LEU A 267 -19.45 -7.75 6.98
N LEU A 268 -20.62 -7.21 7.31
CA LEU A 268 -21.00 -6.95 8.70
C LEU A 268 -21.96 -8.03 9.23
N GLY A 269 -22.68 -8.74 8.36
CA GLY A 269 -23.77 -9.63 8.75
C GLY A 269 -25.09 -8.89 8.94
N SER A 270 -26.14 -9.66 9.26
CA SER A 270 -27.49 -9.14 9.45
C SER A 270 -27.68 -8.56 10.85
N PHE A 271 -27.71 -7.23 10.95
CA PHE A 271 -28.06 -6.52 12.18
C PHE A 271 -29.44 -5.85 12.08
N PRO A 272 -30.18 -5.73 13.19
CA PRO A 272 -31.49 -5.08 13.19
C PRO A 272 -31.44 -3.68 12.57
N ARG A 273 -32.28 -3.44 11.55
CA ARG A 273 -32.46 -2.16 10.86
C ARG A 273 -31.28 -1.67 10.02
N LEU A 274 -30.22 -2.47 9.85
CA LEU A 274 -29.12 -2.13 8.95
C LEU A 274 -29.63 -2.04 7.51
N ASP A 275 -30.43 -3.01 7.07
CA ASP A 275 -31.11 -3.01 5.78
C ASP A 275 -31.92 -1.73 5.52
N SER A 276 -32.70 -1.30 6.52
CA SER A 276 -33.48 -0.06 6.45
C SER A 276 -32.58 1.18 6.34
N TRP A 277 -31.47 1.21 7.09
CA TRP A 277 -30.50 2.30 7.01
C TRP A 277 -29.85 2.36 5.63
N LEU A 278 -29.44 1.21 5.07
CA LEU A 278 -28.76 1.12 3.77
C LEU A 278 -29.64 1.69 2.65
N LYS A 279 -30.93 1.30 2.64
CA LYS A 279 -31.93 1.84 1.71
C LYS A 279 -32.08 3.35 1.84
N GLN A 280 -32.30 3.84 3.07
CA GLN A 280 -32.46 5.28 3.33
C GLN A 280 -31.21 6.09 2.94
N PHE A 281 -30.02 5.55 3.20
CA PHE A 281 -28.76 6.18 2.81
C PHE A 281 -28.63 6.30 1.29
N TYR A 282 -28.92 5.24 0.54
CA TYR A 282 -28.83 5.28 -0.92
C TYR A 282 -29.96 6.09 -1.58
N ASP A 283 -31.16 6.09 -1.03
CA ASP A 283 -32.25 6.96 -1.48
C ASP A 283 -31.92 8.44 -1.29
N ALA A 284 -31.32 8.78 -0.14
CA ALA A 284 -30.83 10.11 0.15
C ALA A 284 -29.72 10.52 -0.83
N ARG A 285 -28.73 9.64 -1.05
CA ARG A 285 -27.65 9.84 -2.04
C ARG A 285 -28.21 10.05 -3.45
N SER A 286 -29.12 9.18 -3.89
CA SER A 286 -29.77 9.27 -5.20
C SER A 286 -30.52 10.59 -5.36
N SER A 287 -31.24 11.02 -4.32
CA SER A 287 -31.93 12.31 -4.31
C SER A 287 -30.94 13.48 -4.42
N VAL A 288 -29.83 13.47 -3.70
CA VAL A 288 -28.78 14.51 -3.80
C VAL A 288 -28.17 14.54 -5.21
N VAL A 289 -27.85 13.39 -5.80
CA VAL A 289 -27.27 13.34 -7.16
C VAL A 289 -28.24 13.88 -8.23
N HIS A 290 -29.53 13.54 -8.15
CA HIS A 290 -30.50 13.93 -9.18
C HIS A 290 -31.16 15.28 -8.95
N LYS A 291 -31.26 15.74 -7.70
CA LYS A 291 -32.00 16.95 -7.31
C LYS A 291 -31.13 17.99 -6.60
N GLY A 292 -29.86 17.71 -6.35
CA GLY A 292 -28.94 18.57 -5.60
C GLY A 292 -29.13 18.57 -4.08
N MET A 293 -30.23 18.02 -3.58
CA MET A 293 -30.59 18.01 -2.15
C MET A 293 -31.52 16.85 -1.80
N THR A 294 -31.54 16.47 -0.52
CA THR A 294 -32.57 15.61 0.07
C THR A 294 -33.24 16.32 1.24
N GLN A 295 -34.47 15.93 1.58
CA GLN A 295 -35.14 16.33 2.81
C GLN A 295 -34.87 15.36 3.97
N HIS A 296 -34.09 14.31 3.71
CA HIS A 296 -33.92 13.17 4.61
C HIS A 296 -32.43 12.89 4.86
N TYR A 297 -31.78 13.73 5.68
CA TYR A 297 -30.40 13.50 6.15
C TYR A 297 -30.35 12.66 7.44
N LEU A 298 -31.50 12.42 8.06
CA LEU A 298 -31.64 11.64 9.28
C LEU A 298 -32.13 10.23 8.97
N PHE A 299 -31.71 9.28 9.80
CA PHE A 299 -32.21 7.92 9.82
C PHE A 299 -33.55 7.85 10.56
N TYR A 300 -34.53 7.21 9.93
CA TYR A 300 -35.86 6.96 10.47
C TYR A 300 -36.03 5.48 10.80
N THR A 301 -36.54 5.18 11.99
CA THR A 301 -36.60 3.80 12.50
C THR A 301 -37.76 2.94 11.98
N LYS A 302 -38.69 3.52 11.21
CA LYS A 302 -39.84 2.83 10.58
C LYS A 302 -39.68 2.84 9.06
N ASP A 303 -39.82 1.67 8.43
CA ASP A 303 -39.76 1.53 6.98
C ASP A 303 -40.89 2.30 6.29
N ARG A 304 -40.50 3.25 5.44
CA ARG A 304 -41.41 4.11 4.68
C ARG A 304 -42.34 3.34 3.74
N GLU A 305 -41.94 2.16 3.26
CA GLU A 305 -42.70 1.41 2.26
C GLU A 305 -44.05 0.90 2.77
N LYS A 306 -44.24 0.75 4.10
CA LYS A 306 -45.53 0.30 4.67
C LYS A 306 -46.42 1.43 5.18
N THR A 307 -45.93 2.65 5.25
CA THR A 307 -46.73 3.81 5.64
C THR A 307 -46.35 4.97 4.72
N ARG A 308 -47.21 5.25 3.73
CA ARG A 308 -47.34 6.62 3.22
C ARG A 308 -47.38 7.50 4.45
N PHE A 309 -46.34 8.28 4.73
CA PHE A 309 -46.45 9.34 5.72
C PHE A 309 -47.55 10.26 5.18
N PRO A 310 -48.76 10.28 5.76
CA PRO A 310 -49.78 11.19 5.32
C PRO A 310 -49.19 12.59 5.49
N SER A 311 -49.47 13.47 4.56
CA SER A 311 -49.08 14.88 4.54
C SER A 311 -49.76 15.67 5.68
N GLY A 312 -49.60 15.20 6.92
CA GLY A 312 -50.32 15.66 8.11
C GLY A 312 -49.75 15.18 9.44
N TYR A 313 -48.60 14.49 9.49
CA TYR A 313 -47.89 14.31 10.76
C TYR A 313 -47.31 15.65 11.21
N GLY A 314 -47.73 16.13 12.39
CA GLY A 314 -47.15 17.33 13.00
C GLY A 314 -45.67 17.13 13.34
N GLU A 315 -44.93 18.22 13.52
CA GLU A 315 -43.50 18.22 13.90
C GLU A 315 -43.15 17.31 15.10
N LYS A 316 -44.13 17.03 15.99
CA LYS A 316 -43.93 16.17 17.16
C LYS A 316 -43.74 14.68 16.83
N ASP A 317 -44.49 14.13 15.87
CA ASP A 317 -44.43 12.68 15.54
C ASP A 317 -43.22 12.33 14.66
N THR A 318 -42.68 13.31 13.93
CA THR A 318 -41.45 13.14 13.14
C THR A 318 -40.20 13.16 14.03
N ALA A 319 -40.23 13.93 15.12
CA ALA A 319 -39.15 13.96 16.12
C ALA A 319 -39.01 12.65 16.91
N GLU A 320 -40.10 11.91 17.14
CA GLU A 320 -40.05 10.62 17.86
C GLU A 320 -39.47 9.47 17.01
N LEU A 321 -39.36 9.63 15.69
CA LEU A 321 -38.89 8.59 14.76
C LEU A 321 -37.45 8.78 14.27
N THR A 322 -36.89 9.98 14.45
CA THR A 322 -35.52 10.35 14.06
C THR A 322 -34.52 9.91 15.12
N TYR A 323 -33.56 9.07 14.75
CA TYR A 323 -32.56 8.54 15.70
C TYR A 323 -31.18 9.20 15.57
N GLY A 324 -30.74 9.49 14.34
CA GLY A 324 -29.42 10.10 14.12
C GLY A 324 -29.13 10.40 12.64
N SER A 325 -28.06 11.14 12.38
CA SER A 325 -27.63 11.47 11.02
C SER A 325 -27.21 10.24 10.21
N LEU A 326 -27.66 10.17 8.96
CA LEU A 326 -27.24 9.15 8.01
C LEU A 326 -25.72 9.17 7.82
N THR A 327 -25.10 10.35 7.73
CA THR A 327 -23.64 10.45 7.54
C THR A 327 -22.87 10.01 8.78
N SER A 328 -23.33 10.34 9.99
CA SER A 328 -22.68 9.93 11.24
C SER A 328 -22.66 8.40 11.40
N SER A 329 -23.82 7.75 11.22
CA SER A 329 -23.91 6.28 11.22
C SER A 329 -23.14 5.66 10.06
N GLY A 330 -23.23 6.25 8.87
CA GLY A 330 -22.54 5.77 7.68
C GLY A 330 -21.03 5.82 7.82
N ARG A 331 -20.46 6.83 8.49
CA ARG A 331 -19.03 6.86 8.81
C ARG A 331 -18.64 5.67 9.68
N ARG A 332 -19.44 5.33 10.71
CA ARG A 332 -19.17 4.16 11.56
C ARG A 332 -19.22 2.86 10.76
N ILE A 333 -20.24 2.70 9.92
CA ILE A 333 -20.41 1.54 9.05
C ILE A 333 -19.24 1.42 8.07
N PHE A 334 -18.82 2.53 7.46
CA PHE A 334 -17.67 2.58 6.55
C PHE A 334 -16.40 2.08 7.23
N ARG A 335 -16.11 2.53 8.45
CA ARG A 335 -14.92 2.08 9.21
C ARG A 335 -14.94 0.59 9.50
N LEU A 336 -16.11 0.05 9.85
CA LEU A 336 -16.27 -1.38 10.08
C LEU A 336 -16.01 -2.16 8.78
N CYS A 337 -16.64 -1.76 7.67
CA CYS A 337 -16.40 -2.39 6.37
C CYS A 337 -14.93 -2.33 5.94
N LEU A 338 -14.30 -1.15 6.04
CA LEU A 338 -12.89 -0.94 5.71
C LEU A 338 -11.98 -1.84 6.56
N THR A 339 -12.24 -1.91 7.86
CA THR A 339 -11.46 -2.75 8.79
C THR A 339 -11.66 -4.23 8.49
N THR A 340 -12.89 -4.69 8.26
CA THR A 340 -13.16 -6.08 7.88
C THR A 340 -12.46 -6.47 6.59
N MET A 341 -12.50 -5.60 5.57
CA MET A 341 -11.83 -5.84 4.29
C MET A 341 -10.31 -5.89 4.44
N LEU A 342 -9.72 -4.95 5.20
CA LEU A 342 -8.28 -4.93 5.45
C LEU A 342 -7.83 -6.17 6.21
N SER A 343 -8.50 -6.51 7.31
CA SER A 343 -8.17 -7.69 8.12
C SER A 343 -8.34 -8.99 7.32
N GLY A 344 -9.43 -9.13 6.56
CA GLY A 344 -9.67 -10.31 5.74
C GLY A 344 -8.62 -10.48 4.63
N ALA A 345 -8.22 -9.38 3.98
CA ALA A 345 -7.14 -9.42 3.00
C ALA A 345 -5.80 -9.79 3.63
N LYS A 346 -5.48 -9.21 4.79
CA LYS A 346 -4.23 -9.50 5.47
C LYS A 346 -4.18 -10.95 5.94
N MET A 347 -5.27 -11.50 6.46
CA MET A 347 -5.37 -12.94 6.78
C MET A 347 -5.18 -13.80 5.53
N ALA A 348 -5.79 -13.43 4.41
CA ALA A 348 -5.63 -14.15 3.16
C ALA A 348 -4.18 -14.13 2.63
N GLU A 349 -3.46 -13.04 2.84
CA GLU A 349 -2.04 -12.89 2.52
C GLU A 349 -1.15 -13.71 3.46
N ASP A 350 -1.40 -13.62 4.78
CA ASP A 350 -0.64 -14.35 5.80
C ASP A 350 -0.83 -15.88 5.65
N ASP A 351 -2.04 -16.33 5.28
CA ASP A 351 -2.36 -17.72 4.94
C ASP A 351 -1.94 -18.10 3.51
N ARG A 352 -1.37 -17.17 2.74
CA ARG A 352 -0.96 -17.34 1.34
C ARG A 352 -2.05 -17.94 0.45
N LEU A 353 -3.32 -17.55 0.63
CA LEU A 353 -4.43 -18.13 -0.13
C LEU A 353 -4.23 -18.05 -1.65
N SER A 354 -3.58 -17.00 -2.15
CA SER A 354 -3.27 -16.85 -3.57
C SER A 354 -2.41 -18.00 -4.11
N SER A 355 -1.50 -18.57 -3.31
CA SER A 355 -0.68 -19.70 -3.73
C SER A 355 -1.54 -20.96 -3.91
N LEU A 356 -2.58 -21.17 -3.11
CA LEU A 356 -3.46 -22.34 -3.25
C LEU A 356 -4.11 -22.45 -4.64
N PHE A 357 -4.30 -21.31 -5.34
CA PHE A 357 -4.94 -21.25 -6.65
C PHE A 357 -3.97 -21.28 -7.84
N VAL A 358 -2.66 -21.40 -7.60
CA VAL A 358 -1.65 -21.55 -8.65
C VAL A 358 -1.37 -23.04 -8.87
N HIS A 359 -1.34 -23.48 -10.13
CA HIS A 359 -1.00 -24.86 -10.45
C HIS A 359 0.53 -25.10 -10.43
N ASN A 360 1.00 -26.30 -10.03
CA ASN A 360 2.45 -26.60 -9.99
C ASN A 360 3.14 -26.46 -11.36
N GLN A 361 2.44 -26.76 -12.46
CA GLN A 361 2.90 -26.46 -13.81
C GLN A 361 3.24 -24.97 -14.02
N GLU A 362 2.42 -24.06 -13.49
CA GLU A 362 2.65 -22.62 -13.57
C GLU A 362 3.82 -22.19 -12.69
N ARG A 363 3.95 -22.76 -11.48
CA ARG A 363 5.12 -22.55 -10.59
C ARG A 363 6.42 -22.94 -11.30
N LEU A 364 6.47 -24.13 -11.87
CA LEU A 364 7.64 -24.63 -12.61
C LEU A 364 7.97 -23.75 -13.83
N SER A 365 6.96 -23.30 -14.56
CA SER A 365 7.13 -22.37 -15.68
C SER A 365 7.69 -21.01 -15.21
N LYS A 366 7.24 -20.50 -14.06
CA LYS A 366 7.76 -19.28 -13.43
C LYS A 366 9.22 -19.46 -13.01
N ILE A 367 9.58 -20.59 -12.41
CA ILE A 367 10.97 -20.93 -12.04
C ILE A 367 11.86 -20.92 -13.28
N LEU A 368 11.43 -21.60 -14.35
CA LEU A 368 12.19 -21.65 -15.61
C LEU A 368 12.40 -20.25 -16.19
N ARG A 369 11.36 -19.40 -16.17
CA ARG A 369 11.46 -18.01 -16.63
C ARG A 369 12.48 -17.21 -15.84
N LEU A 370 12.49 -17.34 -14.51
CA LEU A 370 13.42 -16.63 -13.62
C LEU A 370 14.86 -17.12 -13.81
N LEU A 371 15.09 -18.43 -13.91
CA LEU A 371 16.41 -19.01 -14.18
C LEU A 371 16.98 -18.59 -15.54
N ASN A 372 16.12 -18.33 -16.53
CA ASN A 372 16.54 -17.91 -17.86
C ASN A 372 16.80 -16.40 -18.00
N GLN A 373 16.67 -15.60 -16.94
CA GLN A 373 16.93 -14.14 -16.98
C GLN A 373 18.43 -13.84 -17.06
N LYS A 374 19.01 -13.87 -18.27
CA LYS A 374 20.44 -13.65 -18.52
C LYS A 374 20.97 -12.28 -18.10
N THR A 375 20.09 -11.32 -17.80
CA THR A 375 20.46 -10.00 -17.27
C THR A 375 20.91 -10.03 -15.81
N GLN A 376 20.59 -11.10 -15.06
CA GLN A 376 20.94 -11.26 -13.65
C GLN A 376 22.08 -12.25 -13.44
N LEU A 377 22.87 -12.02 -12.39
CA LEU A 377 23.92 -12.95 -11.97
C LEU A 377 23.32 -14.31 -11.56
N PRO A 378 24.02 -15.44 -11.78
CA PRO A 378 23.50 -16.78 -11.46
C PRO A 378 23.03 -16.93 -10.00
N GLU A 379 23.73 -16.34 -9.05
CA GLU A 379 23.38 -16.37 -7.63
C GLU A 379 22.06 -15.65 -7.35
N GLN A 380 21.84 -14.51 -8.01
CA GLN A 380 20.61 -13.74 -7.90
C GLN A 380 19.42 -14.48 -8.52
N ARG A 381 19.65 -15.20 -9.62
CA ARG A 381 18.64 -16.06 -10.25
C ARG A 381 18.22 -17.23 -9.36
N LEU A 382 19.18 -17.87 -8.68
CA LEU A 382 18.86 -18.94 -7.71
C LEU A 382 18.14 -18.38 -6.48
N HIS A 383 18.54 -17.19 -6.03
CA HIS A 383 17.86 -16.54 -4.92
C HIS A 383 16.42 -16.14 -5.28
N SER A 384 16.17 -15.68 -6.50
CA SER A 384 14.85 -15.21 -6.94
C SER A 384 13.83 -16.32 -7.11
N ILE A 385 14.25 -17.59 -7.26
CA ILE A 385 13.35 -18.74 -7.31
C ILE A 385 13.03 -19.35 -5.94
N ALA A 386 13.77 -19.00 -4.89
CA ALA A 386 13.69 -19.68 -3.59
C ALA A 386 12.27 -19.67 -2.99
N GLU A 387 11.56 -18.54 -3.09
CA GLU A 387 10.18 -18.41 -2.63
C GLU A 387 9.22 -19.32 -3.41
N VAL A 388 9.31 -19.33 -4.75
CA VAL A 388 8.47 -20.17 -5.62
C VAL A 388 8.73 -21.66 -5.38
N VAL A 389 9.96 -22.00 -5.01
CA VAL A 389 10.36 -23.36 -4.66
C VAL A 389 9.79 -23.79 -3.31
N ASN A 390 9.79 -22.90 -2.31
CA ASN A 390 9.12 -23.18 -1.04
C ASN A 390 7.60 -23.37 -1.25
N ASP A 391 6.98 -22.53 -2.07
CA ASP A 391 5.56 -22.72 -2.42
C ASP A 391 5.31 -24.06 -3.12
N LEU A 392 6.23 -24.49 -4.00
CA LEU A 392 6.14 -25.80 -4.63
C LEU A 392 6.20 -26.93 -3.59
N HIS A 393 7.01 -26.77 -2.54
CA HIS A 393 7.11 -27.72 -1.44
C HIS A 393 5.84 -27.83 -0.63
N ASP A 394 5.30 -26.70 -0.21
CA ASP A 394 4.11 -26.66 0.65
C ASP A 394 2.87 -27.26 -0.06
N HIS A 395 2.86 -27.25 -1.40
CA HIS A 395 1.74 -27.71 -2.23
C HIS A 395 2.02 -29.02 -3.00
N HIS A 396 3.17 -29.68 -2.77
CA HIS A 396 3.52 -30.97 -3.36
C HIS A 396 2.58 -32.15 -3.00
N PRO A 397 1.96 -32.25 -1.80
CA PRO A 397 1.16 -33.43 -1.47
C PRO A 397 -0.22 -33.51 -2.17
N TRP A 398 -0.54 -32.60 -3.10
CA TRP A 398 -1.89 -32.47 -3.65
C TRP A 398 -2.01 -33.19 -5.01
N SER A 399 -3.12 -33.91 -5.20
CA SER A 399 -3.47 -34.83 -6.31
C SER A 399 -3.54 -34.23 -7.73
N SER A 400 -2.99 -33.03 -7.96
CA SER A 400 -2.97 -32.35 -9.26
C SER A 400 -1.71 -32.60 -10.08
N GLU A 401 -0.76 -33.39 -9.56
CA GLU A 401 0.53 -33.60 -10.19
C GLU A 401 0.40 -34.18 -11.61
N ASP A 402 -0.61 -35.02 -11.89
CA ASP A 402 -0.83 -35.72 -13.18
C ASP A 402 -0.83 -34.82 -14.43
N ARG A 403 -1.06 -33.52 -14.25
CA ARG A 403 -1.09 -32.52 -15.33
C ARG A 403 0.24 -31.80 -15.55
N ILE A 404 1.25 -32.08 -14.74
CA ILE A 404 2.61 -31.54 -14.91
C ILE A 404 3.27 -32.20 -16.13
N LEU A 405 3.83 -31.38 -17.02
CA LEU A 405 4.49 -31.85 -18.24
C LEU A 405 5.94 -32.26 -17.94
N SER A 406 6.33 -33.47 -18.36
CA SER A 406 7.68 -34.00 -18.17
C SER A 406 8.75 -33.14 -18.84
N GLU A 407 8.42 -32.50 -19.97
CA GLU A 407 9.30 -31.54 -20.63
C GLU A 407 9.62 -30.34 -19.74
N THR A 408 8.64 -29.88 -18.93
CA THR A 408 8.83 -28.77 -18.01
C THR A 408 9.72 -29.18 -16.85
N LEU A 409 9.51 -30.37 -16.29
CA LEU A 409 10.35 -30.93 -15.23
C LEU A 409 11.81 -31.06 -15.68
N VAL A 410 12.05 -31.63 -16.87
CA VAL A 410 13.38 -31.76 -17.46
C VAL A 410 14.01 -30.39 -17.71
N ALA A 411 13.25 -29.43 -18.25
CA ALA A 411 13.75 -28.09 -18.49
C ALA A 411 14.15 -27.36 -17.20
N VAL A 412 13.35 -27.46 -16.15
CA VAL A 412 13.65 -26.89 -14.83
C VAL A 412 14.88 -27.57 -14.22
N GLY A 413 14.93 -28.90 -14.20
CA GLY A 413 16.08 -29.67 -13.69
C GLY A 413 17.38 -29.32 -14.41
N ASN A 414 17.36 -29.21 -15.74
CA ASN A 414 18.52 -28.79 -16.52
C ASN A 414 18.92 -27.33 -16.21
N SER A 415 17.96 -26.41 -16.21
CA SER A 415 18.22 -24.98 -16.02
C SER A 415 18.75 -24.68 -14.61
N VAL A 416 18.26 -25.38 -13.58
CA VAL A 416 18.73 -25.19 -12.20
C VAL A 416 20.16 -25.69 -12.02
N ILE A 417 20.52 -26.84 -12.62
CA ILE A 417 21.90 -27.36 -12.61
C ILE A 417 22.84 -26.41 -13.33
N GLN A 418 22.49 -25.97 -14.54
CA GLN A 418 23.33 -25.06 -15.32
C GLN A 418 23.53 -23.72 -14.59
N THR A 419 22.48 -23.19 -13.97
CA THR A 419 22.57 -21.95 -13.19
C THR A 419 23.42 -22.15 -11.94
N TYR A 420 23.32 -23.30 -11.27
CA TYR A 420 24.16 -23.65 -10.14
C TYR A 420 25.64 -23.79 -10.52
N LEU A 421 25.98 -24.47 -11.62
CA LEU A 421 27.37 -24.55 -12.09
C LEU A 421 27.95 -23.18 -12.45
N ALA A 422 27.10 -22.28 -12.97
CA ALA A 422 27.52 -20.93 -13.31
C ALA A 422 27.92 -20.07 -12.09
N THR A 423 27.51 -20.45 -10.86
CA THR A 423 28.01 -19.82 -9.63
C THR A 423 29.41 -20.30 -9.23
N LYS A 424 30.00 -21.25 -9.97
CA LYS A 424 31.30 -21.90 -9.69
C LYS A 424 31.37 -22.51 -8.29
N PRO A 425 30.45 -23.44 -7.95
CA PRO A 425 30.46 -24.11 -6.65
C PRO A 425 31.71 -25.00 -6.51
N GLN A 426 32.21 -25.16 -5.29
CA GLN A 426 33.26 -26.13 -5.00
C GLN A 426 32.65 -27.54 -4.95
N LEU A 427 32.78 -28.29 -6.05
CA LEU A 427 32.33 -29.67 -6.17
C LEU A 427 33.51 -30.64 -6.08
N SER A 428 33.25 -31.87 -5.64
CA SER A 428 34.25 -32.95 -5.79
C SER A 428 34.37 -33.34 -7.27
N GLU A 429 35.55 -33.81 -7.68
CA GLU A 429 35.83 -34.24 -9.06
C GLU A 429 34.82 -35.30 -9.56
N GLN A 430 34.41 -36.19 -8.65
CA GLN A 430 33.37 -37.19 -8.92
C GLN A 430 31.99 -36.56 -9.17
N ALA A 431 31.61 -35.55 -8.37
CA ALA A 431 30.33 -34.85 -8.53
C ALA A 431 30.31 -34.02 -9.82
N GLU A 432 31.41 -33.34 -10.14
CA GLU A 432 31.54 -32.56 -11.36
C GLU A 432 31.44 -33.44 -12.61
N THR A 433 32.15 -34.59 -12.62
CA THR A 433 32.08 -35.55 -13.72
C THR A 433 30.66 -36.07 -13.95
N LEU A 434 29.97 -36.46 -12.87
CA LEU A 434 28.60 -36.98 -12.94
C LEU A 434 27.62 -35.92 -13.46
N VAL A 435 27.74 -34.68 -12.99
CA VAL A 435 26.88 -33.58 -13.42
C VAL A 435 27.10 -33.28 -14.92
N GLN A 436 28.34 -33.26 -15.40
CA GLN A 436 28.63 -33.06 -16.82
C GLN A 436 28.10 -34.19 -17.70
N GLU A 437 28.24 -35.45 -17.26
CA GLU A 437 27.70 -36.62 -17.97
C GLU A 437 26.17 -36.51 -18.13
N VAL A 438 25.46 -36.17 -17.06
CA VAL A 438 24.01 -36.02 -17.10
C VAL A 438 23.60 -34.83 -17.98
N LEU A 439 24.27 -33.69 -17.91
CA LEU A 439 24.00 -32.57 -18.80
C LEU A 439 24.16 -32.95 -20.28
N GLN A 440 25.16 -33.77 -20.61
CA GLN A 440 25.34 -34.30 -21.95
C GLN A 440 24.21 -35.26 -22.35
N GLN A 441 23.77 -36.14 -21.44
CA GLN A 441 22.64 -37.04 -21.67
C GLN A 441 21.31 -36.28 -21.85
N LEU A 442 21.09 -35.19 -21.13
CA LEU A 442 19.89 -34.35 -21.27
C LEU A 442 19.77 -33.67 -22.64
N GLN A 443 20.90 -33.45 -23.34
CA GLN A 443 20.94 -32.84 -24.68
C GLN A 443 20.59 -33.83 -25.81
N ARG A 444 20.61 -35.13 -25.54
CA ARG A 444 20.27 -36.18 -26.52
C ARG A 444 18.82 -36.06 -26.97
N LYS A 445 18.59 -36.05 -28.29
CA LYS A 445 17.24 -35.93 -28.89
C LYS A 445 16.51 -37.26 -28.99
N ASP A 446 17.26 -38.36 -28.92
CA ASP A 446 16.77 -39.74 -29.01
C ASP A 446 16.16 -40.27 -27.69
N ILE A 447 16.28 -39.52 -26.60
CA ILE A 447 15.76 -39.89 -25.28
C ILE A 447 14.51 -39.07 -24.99
N SER A 448 13.43 -39.73 -24.57
CA SER A 448 12.17 -39.08 -24.21
C SER A 448 12.31 -38.21 -22.95
N ALA A 449 11.38 -37.27 -22.74
CA ALA A 449 11.37 -36.44 -21.53
C ALA A 449 11.20 -37.28 -20.26
N ASP A 450 10.37 -38.32 -20.30
CA ASP A 450 10.15 -39.24 -19.16
C ASP A 450 11.44 -40.00 -18.79
N GLU A 451 12.18 -40.50 -19.78
CA GLU A 451 13.48 -41.16 -19.53
C GLU A 451 14.56 -40.21 -19.04
N LYS A 452 14.50 -38.93 -19.42
CA LYS A 452 15.44 -37.92 -18.92
C LYS A 452 15.27 -37.63 -17.44
N LEU A 453 14.09 -37.89 -16.86
CA LEU A 453 13.85 -37.70 -15.43
C LEU A 453 14.69 -38.66 -14.58
N ASP A 454 14.92 -39.89 -15.06
CA ASP A 454 15.73 -40.92 -14.38
C ASP A 454 17.18 -40.45 -14.14
N PHE A 455 17.68 -39.49 -14.94
CA PHE A 455 19.03 -38.96 -14.77
C PHE A 455 19.17 -38.02 -13.57
N PHE A 456 18.09 -37.33 -13.16
CA PHE A 456 18.13 -36.42 -12.01
C PHE A 456 18.23 -37.15 -10.67
N GLU A 457 17.69 -38.38 -10.56
CA GLU A 457 17.84 -39.23 -9.38
C GLU A 457 19.31 -39.50 -9.03
N ARG A 458 20.18 -39.58 -10.04
CA ARG A 458 21.62 -39.85 -9.85
C ARG A 458 22.38 -38.64 -9.30
N ILE A 459 21.91 -37.44 -9.64
CA ILE A 459 22.59 -36.19 -9.27
C ILE A 459 22.28 -35.78 -7.83
N ALA A 460 21.01 -35.84 -7.43
CA ALA A 460 20.57 -35.27 -6.15
C ALA A 460 21.34 -35.81 -4.93
N PRO A 461 21.62 -37.13 -4.80
CA PRO A 461 22.42 -37.68 -3.69
C PRO A 461 23.90 -37.26 -3.74
N THR A 462 24.44 -37.07 -4.94
CA THR A 462 25.85 -36.71 -5.13
C THR A 462 26.11 -35.24 -4.78
N LEU A 463 25.18 -34.35 -5.13
CA LEU A 463 25.24 -32.95 -4.73
C LEU A 463 24.98 -32.73 -3.24
N SER A 464 24.16 -33.58 -2.60
CA SER A 464 23.88 -33.47 -1.16
C SER A 464 25.05 -33.94 -0.29
N GLN A 465 25.89 -34.88 -0.75
CA GLN A 465 27.09 -35.31 -0.02
C GLN A 465 28.12 -34.18 0.16
N GLY A 466 28.15 -33.20 -0.75
CA GLY A 466 28.99 -31.99 -0.62
C GLY A 466 28.63 -31.08 0.57
N LEU A 467 27.44 -31.23 1.17
CA LEU A 467 26.98 -30.43 2.32
C LEU A 467 27.64 -30.82 3.65
N SER A 468 28.32 -31.97 3.72
CA SER A 468 28.89 -32.49 4.97
C SER A 468 30.14 -31.73 5.44
N ASN A 469 30.52 -30.62 4.78
CA ASN A 469 31.67 -29.81 5.12
C ASN A 469 31.26 -28.55 5.92
N PRO A 470 31.41 -28.54 7.26
CA PRO A 470 30.83 -27.52 8.16
C PRO A 470 31.44 -26.11 8.02
N ALA A 471 32.57 -25.95 7.31
CA ALA A 471 33.23 -24.65 7.14
C ALA A 471 32.50 -23.67 6.20
N ALA A 472 31.59 -24.16 5.34
CA ALA A 472 30.80 -23.32 4.42
C ALA A 472 29.47 -22.82 5.05
N ASN A 473 29.16 -23.24 6.28
CA ASN A 473 27.84 -23.09 6.91
C ASN A 473 27.80 -22.10 8.09
N GLN A 474 28.67 -21.08 8.14
CA GLN A 474 28.47 -20.00 9.12
C GLN A 474 27.36 -19.04 8.67
N PRO A 475 26.30 -18.84 9.48
CA PRO A 475 25.14 -18.04 9.11
C PRO A 475 25.43 -16.56 9.32
N SER A 476 25.82 -15.85 8.26
CA SER A 476 25.71 -14.39 8.22
C SER A 476 24.34 -14.02 7.62
N GLN A 477 23.38 -13.72 8.50
CA GLN A 477 22.13 -13.01 8.22
C GLN A 477 21.18 -13.61 7.17
N GLY A 478 20.27 -14.50 7.58
CA GLY A 478 18.93 -14.69 6.99
C GLY A 478 18.81 -15.11 5.51
N LYS A 479 19.89 -15.42 4.80
CA LYS A 479 19.85 -15.81 3.38
C LYS A 479 19.66 -17.33 3.25
N GLN A 480 18.54 -17.75 2.65
CA GLN A 480 18.37 -19.13 2.18
C GLN A 480 19.52 -19.51 1.22
N TYR A 481 20.14 -20.66 1.44
CA TYR A 481 21.27 -21.13 0.65
C TYR A 481 20.83 -21.53 -0.76
N PRO A 482 21.45 -21.01 -1.84
CA PRO A 482 21.16 -21.40 -3.22
C PRO A 482 21.21 -22.92 -3.46
N LEU A 483 22.10 -23.63 -2.75
CA LEU A 483 22.22 -25.09 -2.83
C LEU A 483 21.00 -25.83 -2.26
N ALA A 484 20.39 -25.35 -1.18
CA ALA A 484 19.18 -25.98 -0.63
C ALA A 484 18.02 -25.90 -1.62
N THR A 485 17.85 -24.74 -2.27
CA THR A 485 16.87 -24.53 -3.34
C THR A 485 17.12 -25.46 -4.55
N VAL A 486 18.39 -25.63 -4.95
CA VAL A 486 18.78 -26.53 -6.05
C VAL A 486 18.47 -27.98 -5.71
N LEU A 487 18.89 -28.45 -4.53
CA LEU A 487 18.67 -29.83 -4.09
C LEU A 487 17.19 -30.17 -3.98
N TYR A 488 16.40 -29.24 -3.43
CA TYR A 488 14.96 -29.42 -3.36
C TYR A 488 14.35 -29.59 -4.75
N LEU A 489 14.66 -28.70 -5.70
CA LEU A 489 14.13 -28.80 -7.06
C LEU A 489 14.55 -30.08 -7.77
N LEU A 490 15.79 -30.53 -7.57
CA LEU A 490 16.25 -31.80 -8.13
C LEU A 490 15.51 -32.99 -7.52
N SER A 491 15.27 -32.97 -6.21
CA SER A 491 14.46 -34.01 -5.55
C SER A 491 13.00 -34.01 -6.01
N TYR A 492 12.43 -32.83 -6.26
CA TYR A 492 11.07 -32.68 -6.80
C TYR A 492 10.98 -33.25 -8.21
N VAL A 493 11.89 -32.86 -9.10
CA VAL A 493 11.94 -33.34 -10.50
C VAL A 493 12.19 -34.85 -10.57
N ALA A 494 12.96 -35.39 -9.62
CA ALA A 494 13.24 -36.81 -9.47
C ALA A 494 12.21 -37.55 -8.57
N SER A 495 11.07 -36.93 -8.24
CA SER A 495 10.07 -37.56 -7.37
C SER A 495 9.57 -38.88 -7.98
N PRO A 496 9.46 -39.97 -7.19
CA PRO A 496 8.93 -41.25 -7.66
C PRO A 496 7.55 -41.13 -8.33
N HIS A 497 6.74 -40.13 -7.94
CA HIS A 497 5.44 -39.89 -8.54
C HIS A 497 5.56 -39.61 -10.06
N PHE A 498 6.52 -38.79 -10.49
CA PHE A 498 6.73 -38.52 -11.93
C PHE A 498 7.34 -39.72 -12.65
N LEU A 499 8.24 -40.44 -11.99
CA LEU A 499 8.89 -41.62 -12.57
C LEU A 499 7.91 -42.79 -12.76
N THR A 500 6.92 -42.92 -11.88
CA THR A 500 5.88 -43.96 -12.00
C THR A 500 4.92 -43.74 -13.17
N ARG A 501 4.79 -42.52 -13.72
CA ARG A 501 3.98 -42.26 -14.94
C ARG A 501 4.44 -43.05 -16.15
N LYS A 502 5.75 -43.33 -16.23
CA LYS A 502 6.35 -44.22 -17.23
C LYS A 502 5.71 -45.59 -17.26
N TRP A 503 5.28 -46.08 -16.09
CA TRP A 503 4.71 -47.41 -15.91
C TRP A 503 3.19 -47.44 -16.11
N MET A 504 2.50 -46.31 -15.90
CA MET A 504 1.04 -46.22 -16.01
C MET A 504 0.52 -45.73 -17.37
N ARG A 505 1.35 -45.08 -18.21
CA ARG A 505 0.94 -44.78 -19.59
C ARG A 505 0.85 -46.10 -20.37
N PRO A 506 -0.33 -46.52 -20.85
CA PRO A 506 -0.42 -47.72 -21.69
C PRO A 506 0.47 -47.49 -22.92
N GLN A 507 1.33 -48.46 -23.21
CA GLN A 507 2.09 -48.49 -24.45
C GLN A 507 1.10 -48.62 -25.61
N ASN A 508 0.54 -47.50 -26.07
CA ASN A 508 -0.14 -47.43 -27.36
C ASN A 508 0.93 -47.45 -28.46
N GLY A 509 1.58 -48.60 -28.59
CA GLY A 509 2.48 -48.93 -29.67
C GLY A 509 1.78 -49.84 -30.68
N SER A 510 1.59 -49.30 -31.88
CA SER A 510 1.74 -50.04 -33.15
C SER A 510 0.93 -51.33 -33.33
N GLN A 511 -0.35 -51.20 -33.68
CA GLN A 511 -0.93 -52.02 -34.75
C GLN A 511 -1.71 -51.10 -35.69
N GLY A 512 -1.02 -50.60 -36.72
CA GLY A 512 -1.70 -50.19 -37.94
C GLY A 512 -2.19 -51.45 -38.65
N PRO A 513 -3.43 -51.47 -39.18
CA PRO A 513 -3.93 -52.65 -39.86
C PRO A 513 -3.16 -52.83 -41.17
N SER A 514 -2.40 -53.91 -41.25
CA SER A 514 -1.89 -54.46 -42.50
C SER A 514 -2.95 -55.39 -43.10
N SER A 515 -3.88 -54.81 -43.87
CA SER A 515 -4.61 -55.36 -45.03
C SER A 515 -5.91 -54.59 -45.25
#